data_AF-A0A538CIL6-F1
#
_entry.id   AF-A0A538CIL6-F1
#
_cell.length_a   1.000
_cell.length_b   1.000
_cell.length_c   1.000
_cell.angle_alpha   90.00
_cell.angle_beta   90.00
_cell.angle_gamma   90.00
#
_symmetry.space_group_name_H-M   'P 1'
#
loop_
_entity.id
_entity.type
_entity.pdbx_description
1 polymer ?
#
loop_
_entity_poly.entity_id
_entity_poly.type
_entity_poly.pdbx_seq_one_letter_code
_entity_poly.pdbx_strand_id
1 'polypeptide(L)'
;MRGSLRSYRSTAVCERSGMRDGEQRRGVRASALWGSGKRDDGSRSNALWGSGKRRAALFATLALVVMVPFGAAASPSKQDASAYVTPSLLSAGQANATETFSVIVQGKAGNQAAKAVADVLGTQLKVVRNLNSIDGVAVDLTGAQVLALAADKHVSAVTFDARVRLSSTSTADTNEKWPYVTGVTKYSGAPAATIAIVDSGIEATRPEFAGRIAANVNLSTLPGNSPGDGRGHGTFVAGIAAGHLAGKDGAAPTAKLVSIDVMDDQGMARTSDVIAAADWILANK
;
A
#
# COMPACT_ATOMS: atom_id res chain seq x y z
N MET A 1 -22.39 -7.50 -67.02
CA MET A 1 -23.43 -8.26 -66.27
C MET A 1 -23.20 -7.98 -64.78
N ARG A 2 -23.76 -6.89 -64.23
CA ARG A 2 -25.02 -6.83 -63.44
C ARG A 2 -25.15 -7.92 -62.36
N GLY A 3 -25.14 -7.46 -61.10
CA GLY A 3 -26.13 -7.87 -60.10
C GLY A 3 -25.60 -8.56 -58.84
N SER A 4 -25.58 -7.83 -57.71
CA SER A 4 -26.66 -7.86 -56.70
C SER A 4 -26.11 -7.80 -55.27
N LEU A 5 -26.38 -6.66 -54.63
CA LEU A 5 -26.32 -6.47 -53.18
C LEU A 5 -27.35 -7.38 -52.48
N ARG A 6 -27.02 -7.91 -51.30
CA ARG A 6 -28.00 -8.48 -50.38
C ARG A 6 -27.83 -7.90 -48.98
N SER A 7 -28.84 -7.11 -48.63
CA SER A 7 -29.14 -6.54 -47.32
C SER A 7 -29.54 -7.63 -46.33
N TYR A 8 -29.06 -7.54 -45.08
CA TYR A 8 -29.64 -8.22 -43.93
C TYR A 8 -29.98 -7.17 -42.86
N ARG A 9 -31.29 -6.89 -42.72
CA ARG A 9 -31.88 -6.28 -41.53
C ARG A 9 -32.56 -7.41 -40.76
N SER A 10 -32.30 -7.50 -39.45
CA SER A 10 -33.09 -8.29 -38.52
C SER A 10 -33.55 -7.42 -37.34
N THR A 11 -34.82 -7.59 -37.03
CA THR A 11 -35.75 -6.92 -36.11
C THR A 11 -35.39 -7.01 -34.63
N ALA A 12 -35.80 -6.02 -33.81
CA ALA A 12 -36.85 -6.18 -32.77
C ALA A 12 -36.93 -4.92 -31.87
N VAL A 13 -38.08 -4.24 -31.87
CA VAL A 13 -39.10 -4.19 -30.81
C VAL A 13 -38.85 -3.08 -29.78
N CYS A 14 -39.66 -2.03 -29.92
CA CYS A 14 -39.82 -0.93 -28.98
C CYS A 14 -41.03 -1.29 -28.11
N GLU A 15 -40.80 -1.57 -26.83
CA GLU A 15 -41.89 -1.85 -25.89
C GLU A 15 -42.09 -0.66 -24.94
N ARG A 16 -43.30 -0.12 -25.02
CA ARG A 16 -43.80 1.08 -24.35
C ARG A 16 -44.41 0.65 -23.02
N SER A 17 -43.76 0.96 -21.90
CA SER A 17 -44.32 0.69 -20.57
C SER A 17 -45.41 1.71 -20.22
N GLY A 18 -46.62 1.19 -19.96
CA GLY A 18 -47.78 1.94 -19.48
C GLY A 18 -47.78 2.15 -17.96
N MET A 19 -48.54 3.17 -17.56
CA MET A 19 -48.84 3.64 -16.20
C MET A 19 -49.50 2.57 -15.30
N ARG A 20 -49.24 2.67 -13.98
CA ARG A 20 -50.29 2.78 -12.96
C ARG A 20 -49.78 3.20 -11.57
N ASP A 21 -50.61 4.01 -10.94
CA ASP A 21 -50.54 4.67 -9.65
C ASP A 21 -50.43 3.73 -8.44
N GLY A 22 -49.87 4.26 -7.33
CA GLY A 22 -49.87 3.59 -6.04
C GLY A 22 -49.16 4.35 -4.92
N GLU A 23 -49.81 5.40 -4.41
CA GLU A 23 -49.86 5.81 -2.99
C GLU A 23 -48.57 6.23 -2.27
N GLN A 24 -48.32 7.55 -2.24
CA GLN A 24 -47.50 8.20 -1.21
C GLN A 24 -48.37 8.56 0.01
N ARG A 25 -48.03 8.02 1.19
CA ARG A 25 -48.49 8.56 2.48
C ARG A 25 -47.33 9.13 3.28
N ARG A 26 -47.50 10.40 3.65
CA ARG A 26 -46.66 11.23 4.53
C ARG A 26 -46.58 10.65 5.94
N GLY A 27 -45.40 10.78 6.55
CA GLY A 27 -45.21 10.57 7.99
C GLY A 27 -43.95 11.28 8.49
N VAL A 28 -44.05 12.58 8.71
CA VAL A 28 -43.09 13.35 9.52
C VAL A 28 -43.64 13.41 10.95
N ARG A 29 -42.88 12.94 11.94
CA ARG A 29 -43.04 13.37 13.34
C ARG A 29 -41.66 13.52 13.99
N ALA A 30 -41.47 14.73 14.52
CA ALA A 30 -40.34 15.19 15.30
C ALA A 30 -40.27 14.50 16.67
N SER A 31 -39.08 14.49 17.27
CA SER A 31 -38.88 14.22 18.70
C SER A 31 -37.94 15.29 19.25
N ALA A 32 -38.49 16.12 20.13
CA ALA A 32 -37.77 17.10 20.92
C ALA A 32 -37.37 16.46 22.25
N LEU A 33 -36.11 16.64 22.69
CA LEU A 33 -35.74 16.53 24.09
C LEU A 33 -34.42 17.23 24.37
N TRP A 34 -34.46 18.55 24.53
CA TRP A 34 -33.40 19.34 25.18
C TRP A 34 -34.05 20.08 26.34
N GLY A 35 -33.60 19.79 27.56
CA GLY A 35 -34.05 20.45 28.78
C GLY A 35 -32.85 21.04 29.52
N SER A 36 -32.74 22.36 29.51
CA SER A 36 -31.94 23.13 30.45
C SER A 36 -32.88 23.87 31.39
N GLY A 37 -32.66 23.78 32.70
CA GLY A 37 -33.43 24.52 33.70
C GLY A 37 -32.64 24.67 34.99
N LYS A 38 -32.54 25.92 35.45
CA LYS A 38 -31.79 26.42 36.61
C LYS A 38 -32.80 27.00 37.59
N ARG A 39 -32.61 26.79 38.91
CA ARG A 39 -32.91 27.69 40.07
C ARG A 39 -33.41 26.92 41.32
N ASP A 40 -32.58 27.00 42.36
CA ASP A 40 -32.80 27.52 43.72
C ASP A 40 -34.14 27.29 44.44
N ASP A 41 -34.08 26.69 45.64
CA ASP A 41 -34.41 27.28 46.97
C ASP A 41 -34.70 26.17 47.99
N GLY A 42 -34.33 26.36 49.26
CA GLY A 42 -34.87 25.58 50.38
C GLY A 42 -33.88 25.08 51.42
N SER A 43 -33.37 25.97 52.26
CA SER A 43 -32.79 25.69 53.59
C SER A 43 -33.77 24.91 54.49
N ARG A 44 -33.27 23.95 55.31
CA ARG A 44 -33.49 23.87 56.78
C ARG A 44 -32.43 22.99 57.47
N SER A 45 -31.73 23.61 58.42
CA SER A 45 -30.89 22.99 59.46
C SER A 45 -31.73 22.35 60.58
N ASN A 46 -31.10 21.49 61.40
CA ASN A 46 -31.17 21.47 62.88
C ASN A 46 -30.27 20.33 63.43
N ALA A 47 -29.21 20.67 64.17
CA ALA A 47 -29.05 20.57 65.65
C ALA A 47 -28.53 19.17 66.08
N LEU A 48 -27.34 18.96 66.64
CA LEU A 48 -26.55 19.60 67.72
C LEU A 48 -27.20 19.56 69.12
N TRP A 49 -26.94 18.47 69.86
CA TRP A 49 -26.93 18.35 71.33
C TRP A 49 -26.26 17.00 71.67
N GLY A 50 -25.37 16.82 72.64
CA GLY A 50 -24.95 17.68 73.73
C GLY A 50 -23.68 17.15 74.41
N SER A 51 -23.22 17.96 75.35
CA SER A 51 -22.01 17.95 76.17
C SER A 51 -21.74 16.70 77.04
N GLY A 52 -20.46 16.41 77.28
CA GLY A 52 -20.02 15.59 78.42
C GLY A 52 -18.50 15.59 78.62
N LYS A 53 -18.05 16.18 79.74
CA LYS A 53 -16.64 16.25 80.15
C LYS A 53 -16.19 14.92 80.82
N ARG A 54 -14.88 14.64 80.70
CA ARG A 54 -13.98 13.88 81.61
C ARG A 54 -13.76 12.37 81.40
N ARG A 55 -12.46 12.08 81.18
CA ARG A 55 -11.59 11.03 81.78
C ARG A 55 -11.54 9.64 81.11
N ALA A 56 -10.37 9.43 80.48
CA ALA A 56 -9.41 8.33 80.69
C ALA A 56 -9.95 6.90 80.82
N ALA A 57 -9.57 6.04 79.87
CA ALA A 57 -8.80 4.82 80.14
C ALA A 57 -8.36 4.16 78.81
N LEU A 58 -7.09 3.78 78.76
CA LEU A 58 -6.49 2.93 77.75
C LEU A 58 -7.16 1.56 77.70
N PHE A 59 -7.42 1.02 76.50
CA PHE A 59 -7.26 -0.40 76.21
C PHE A 59 -6.87 -0.58 74.73
N ALA A 60 -5.63 -1.02 74.52
CA ALA A 60 -5.12 -1.49 73.24
C ALA A 60 -5.67 -2.89 72.96
N THR A 61 -6.30 -3.10 71.79
CA THR A 61 -6.41 -4.41 71.16
C THR A 61 -6.35 -4.29 69.64
N LEU A 62 -5.56 -5.19 69.04
CA LEU A 62 -5.17 -5.40 67.64
C LEU A 62 -6.16 -4.92 66.56
N ALA A 63 -5.67 -4.05 65.66
CA ALA A 63 -6.20 -3.91 64.30
C ALA A 63 -5.31 -4.71 63.34
N LEU A 64 -5.84 -5.84 62.85
CA LEU A 64 -5.29 -6.63 61.75
C LEU A 64 -5.43 -5.82 60.46
N VAL A 65 -4.36 -5.12 60.04
CA VAL A 65 -4.30 -4.45 58.74
C VAL A 65 -4.13 -5.53 57.67
N VAL A 66 -5.20 -5.79 56.91
CA VAL A 66 -5.09 -6.49 55.62
C VAL A 66 -4.36 -5.56 54.67
N MET A 67 -3.03 -5.70 54.59
CA MET A 67 -2.28 -5.21 53.44
C MET A 67 -2.68 -6.06 52.24
N VAL A 68 -3.57 -5.55 51.40
CA VAL A 68 -3.65 -6.01 50.02
C VAL A 68 -2.32 -5.61 49.37
N PRO A 69 -1.49 -6.54 48.89
CA PRO A 69 -0.39 -6.15 48.03
C PRO A 69 -1.07 -5.58 46.78
N PHE A 70 -1.01 -4.25 46.63
CA PHE A 70 -1.10 -3.63 45.32
C PHE A 70 0.08 -4.19 44.54
N GLY A 71 -0.13 -5.35 43.90
CA GLY A 71 0.71 -5.80 42.81
C GLY A 71 0.66 -4.66 41.80
N ALA A 72 1.77 -3.93 41.70
CA ALA A 72 1.98 -3.02 40.60
C ALA A 72 1.78 -3.86 39.33
N ALA A 73 0.64 -3.68 38.67
CA ALA A 73 0.52 -4.06 37.29
C ALA A 73 1.63 -3.27 36.60
N ALA A 74 2.72 -3.97 36.28
CA ALA A 74 3.76 -3.40 35.45
C ALA A 74 3.05 -3.01 34.16
N SER A 75 2.79 -1.71 33.99
CA SER A 75 2.49 -1.15 32.69
C SER A 75 3.53 -1.74 31.74
N PRO A 76 3.15 -2.32 30.59
CA PRO A 76 4.14 -2.81 29.64
C PRO A 76 5.10 -1.66 29.40
N SER A 77 6.36 -1.85 29.81
CA SER A 77 7.41 -0.88 29.54
C SER A 77 7.32 -0.60 28.06
N LYS A 78 7.13 0.67 27.68
CA LYS A 78 7.30 1.10 26.29
C LYS A 78 8.67 0.53 25.89
N GLN A 79 8.69 -0.52 25.08
CA GLN A 79 9.93 -0.97 24.47
C GLN A 79 10.35 0.23 23.63
N ASP A 80 11.45 0.88 24.00
CA ASP A 80 12.07 1.91 23.19
C ASP A 80 12.47 1.24 21.88
N ALA A 81 11.59 1.34 20.88
CA ALA A 81 11.82 0.78 19.57
C ALA A 81 13.04 1.49 18.97
N SER A 82 14.12 0.74 18.78
CA SER A 82 15.36 1.25 18.19
C SER A 82 15.27 1.43 16.68
N ALA A 83 14.29 0.77 16.06
CA ALA A 83 13.95 0.88 14.64
C ALA A 83 12.60 1.59 14.45
N TYR A 84 12.49 2.35 13.35
CA TYR A 84 11.23 2.96 12.95
C TYR A 84 10.26 1.91 12.43
N VAL A 85 9.09 1.78 13.05
CA VAL A 85 7.99 0.94 12.53
C VAL A 85 6.83 1.82 12.15
N THR A 86 6.22 1.60 10.99
CA THR A 86 5.02 2.36 10.61
C THR A 86 3.92 2.17 11.66
N PRO A 87 3.22 3.25 12.10
CA PRO A 87 2.24 3.14 13.18
C PRO A 87 1.14 2.09 12.94
N SER A 88 0.71 1.96 11.68
CA SER A 88 -0.27 0.94 11.28
C SER A 88 0.26 -0.48 11.42
N LEU A 89 1.52 -0.73 11.07
CA LEU A 89 2.15 -2.05 11.22
C LEU A 89 2.39 -2.38 12.69
N LEU A 90 2.85 -1.41 13.47
CA LEU A 90 3.07 -1.57 14.90
C LEU A 90 1.76 -1.92 15.62
N SER A 91 0.68 -1.19 15.33
CA SER A 91 -0.64 -1.46 15.90
C SER A 91 -1.17 -2.84 15.48
N ALA A 92 -1.00 -3.24 14.22
CA ALA A 92 -1.46 -4.53 13.74
C ALA A 92 -0.68 -5.69 14.37
N GLY A 93 0.66 -5.56 14.47
CA GLY A 93 1.51 -6.57 15.09
C GLY A 93 1.27 -6.74 16.60
N GLN A 94 0.94 -5.66 17.31
CA GLN A 94 0.55 -5.71 18.73
C GLN A 94 -0.84 -6.35 18.94
N ALA A 95 -1.77 -6.11 18.01
CA ALA A 95 -3.10 -6.69 18.08
C ALA A 95 -3.07 -8.21 17.81
N ASN A 96 -2.28 -8.65 16.81
CA ASN A 96 -2.23 -10.04 16.37
C ASN A 96 -0.78 -10.55 16.23
N ALA A 97 -0.27 -11.20 17.28
CA ALA A 97 1.10 -11.69 17.31
C ALA A 97 1.41 -12.82 16.29
N THR A 98 0.40 -13.58 15.87
CA THR A 98 0.55 -14.74 14.95
C THR A 98 0.19 -14.42 13.50
N GLU A 99 -0.48 -13.29 13.25
CA GLU A 99 -0.81 -12.85 11.89
C GLU A 99 0.46 -12.51 11.13
N THR A 100 0.50 -12.85 9.84
CA THR A 100 1.66 -12.65 8.97
C THR A 100 1.47 -11.40 8.11
N PHE A 101 2.51 -10.57 8.05
CA PHE A 101 2.55 -9.32 7.32
C PHE A 101 3.72 -9.36 6.33
N SER A 102 3.47 -8.97 5.08
CA SER A 102 4.55 -8.71 4.12
C SER A 102 5.21 -7.38 4.48
N VAL A 103 6.50 -7.43 4.80
CA VAL A 103 7.26 -6.27 5.28
C VAL A 103 8.58 -6.11 4.54
N ILE A 104 9.08 -4.88 4.52
CA ILE A 104 10.43 -4.54 4.14
C ILE A 104 11.17 -4.13 5.42
N VAL A 105 12.21 -4.89 5.76
CA VAL A 105 13.11 -4.62 6.88
C VAL A 105 14.33 -3.92 6.31
N GLN A 106 14.66 -2.74 6.82
CA GLN A 106 15.83 -1.97 6.43
C GLN A 106 16.88 -1.99 7.54
N GLY A 107 18.13 -2.24 7.18
CA GLY A 107 19.29 -2.22 8.06
C GLY A 107 19.87 -0.83 8.19
N LYS A 108 20.78 -0.63 9.14
CA LYS A 108 21.53 0.64 9.25
C LYS A 108 22.72 0.72 8.28
N ALA A 109 23.41 -0.39 8.03
CA ALA A 109 24.52 -0.50 7.07
C ALA A 109 25.10 -1.93 7.05
N GLY A 110 25.53 -2.43 5.88
CA GLY A 110 26.40 -3.60 5.79
C GLY A 110 25.69 -4.96 5.90
N ASN A 111 24.54 -5.12 5.24
CA ASN A 111 23.74 -6.35 5.21
C ASN A 111 23.20 -6.75 6.58
N GLN A 112 22.92 -5.76 7.44
CA GLN A 112 22.46 -6.02 8.80
C GLN A 112 20.98 -6.41 8.83
N ALA A 113 20.18 -5.96 7.87
CA ALA A 113 18.80 -6.43 7.72
C ALA A 113 18.73 -7.94 7.51
N ALA A 114 19.57 -8.48 6.62
CA ALA A 114 19.60 -9.91 6.31
C ALA A 114 19.95 -10.77 7.55
N LYS A 115 20.90 -10.31 8.36
CA LYS A 115 21.27 -11.00 9.60
C LYS A 115 20.15 -10.95 10.64
N ALA A 116 19.59 -9.76 10.89
CA ALA A 116 18.50 -9.59 11.85
C ALA A 116 17.26 -10.42 11.46
N VAL A 117 16.92 -10.44 10.17
CA VAL A 117 15.82 -11.28 9.66
C VAL A 117 16.13 -12.77 9.81
N ALA A 118 17.36 -13.21 9.53
CA ALA A 118 17.76 -14.61 9.70
C ALA A 118 17.69 -15.05 11.18
N ASP A 119 18.10 -14.19 12.10
CA ASP A 119 18.06 -14.47 13.54
C ASP A 119 16.61 -14.64 14.05
N VAL A 120 15.66 -13.90 13.48
CA VAL A 120 14.24 -13.92 13.88
C VAL A 120 13.43 -15.03 13.19
N LEU A 121 13.78 -15.42 11.96
CA LEU A 121 13.11 -16.50 11.23
C LEU A 121 13.62 -17.89 11.61
N GLY A 122 14.84 -18.01 12.11
CA GLY A 122 15.51 -19.29 12.28
C GLY A 122 15.73 -20.00 10.93
N THR A 123 16.07 -21.29 10.94
CA THR A 123 16.34 -22.09 9.73
C THR A 123 15.13 -22.33 8.82
N GLN A 124 13.99 -21.68 9.06
CA GLN A 124 12.81 -21.81 8.22
C GLN A 124 12.94 -20.92 6.98
N LEU A 125 13.15 -21.58 5.83
CA LEU A 125 13.18 -21.01 4.49
C LEU A 125 11.82 -20.39 4.13
N LYS A 126 11.54 -19.17 4.60
CA LYS A 126 10.56 -18.31 3.95
C LYS A 126 11.20 -17.69 2.70
N VAL A 127 10.37 -17.34 1.72
CA VAL A 127 10.83 -16.60 0.53
C VAL A 127 11.33 -15.24 1.01
N VAL A 128 12.65 -15.03 0.92
CA VAL A 128 13.32 -13.79 1.29
C VAL A 128 13.84 -13.14 0.01
N ARG A 129 13.50 -11.86 -0.21
CA ARG A 129 14.06 -11.06 -1.30
C ARG A 129 15.00 -10.01 -0.74
N ASN A 130 16.28 -10.11 -1.10
CA ASN A 130 17.28 -9.11 -0.72
C ASN A 130 17.15 -7.86 -1.61
N LEU A 131 17.20 -6.68 -0.99
CA LEU A 131 17.13 -5.36 -1.61
C LEU A 131 18.43 -4.61 -1.32
N ASN A 132 19.42 -4.81 -2.20
CA ASN A 132 20.82 -4.44 -1.93
C ASN A 132 21.05 -2.93 -1.89
N SER A 133 20.33 -2.13 -2.70
CA SER A 133 20.48 -0.67 -2.74
C SER A 133 20.12 0.02 -1.44
N ILE A 134 19.31 -0.62 -0.59
CA ILE A 134 18.79 -0.03 0.66
C ILE A 134 19.23 -0.77 1.93
N ASP A 135 20.12 -1.77 1.82
CA ASP A 135 20.37 -2.74 2.91
C ASP A 135 19.04 -3.29 3.46
N GLY A 136 18.18 -3.75 2.54
CA GLY A 136 16.81 -4.13 2.83
C GLY A 136 16.52 -5.60 2.56
N VAL A 137 15.48 -6.10 3.20
CA VAL A 137 14.98 -7.46 3.03
C VAL A 137 13.46 -7.43 3.01
N ALA A 138 12.86 -7.87 1.91
CA ALA A 138 11.42 -8.09 1.80
C ALA A 138 11.08 -9.54 2.18
N VAL A 139 10.19 -9.69 3.16
CA VAL A 139 9.85 -10.99 3.75
C VAL A 139 8.51 -10.95 4.48
N ASP A 140 7.88 -12.11 4.61
CA ASP A 140 6.66 -12.29 5.39
C ASP A 140 6.97 -12.63 6.86
N LEU A 141 6.63 -11.74 7.79
CA LEU A 141 6.90 -11.87 9.23
C LEU A 141 5.62 -11.92 10.06
N THR A 142 5.62 -12.66 11.17
CA THR A 142 4.52 -12.58 12.14
C THR A 142 4.55 -11.27 12.92
N GLY A 143 3.41 -10.86 13.51
CA GLY A 143 3.35 -9.69 14.39
C GLY A 143 4.41 -9.74 15.51
N ALA A 144 4.62 -10.90 16.13
CA ALA A 144 5.66 -11.11 17.13
C ALA A 144 7.08 -10.89 16.58
N GLN A 145 7.35 -11.37 15.36
CA GLN A 145 8.65 -11.19 14.68
C GLN A 145 8.91 -9.73 14.31
N VAL A 146 7.87 -9.01 13.86
CA VAL A 146 7.96 -7.56 13.59
C VAL A 146 8.31 -6.79 14.86
N LEU A 147 7.68 -7.12 15.98
CA LEU A 147 7.97 -6.48 17.28
C LEU A 147 9.39 -6.81 17.77
N ALA A 148 9.88 -8.03 17.53
CA ALA A 148 11.26 -8.39 17.85
C ALA A 148 12.27 -7.57 17.04
N LEU A 149 12.06 -7.42 15.72
CA LEU A 149 12.91 -6.59 14.87
C LEU A 149 12.82 -5.10 15.19
N ALA A 150 11.67 -4.62 15.66
CA ALA A 150 11.50 -3.23 16.10
C ALA A 150 12.43 -2.85 17.26
N ALA A 151 12.76 -3.82 18.11
CA ALA A 151 13.67 -3.66 19.25
C ALA A 151 15.15 -3.93 18.89
N ASP A 152 15.45 -4.35 17.65
CA ASP A 152 16.82 -4.60 17.22
C ASP A 152 17.53 -3.28 16.86
N LYS A 153 18.70 -3.06 17.47
CA LYS A 153 19.54 -1.88 17.25
C LYS A 153 20.15 -1.79 15.85
N HIS A 154 20.22 -2.91 15.14
CA HIS A 154 20.81 -3.04 13.81
C HIS A 154 19.81 -2.75 12.67
N VAL A 155 18.52 -2.78 12.99
CA VAL A 155 17.42 -2.41 12.09
C VAL A 155 17.22 -0.89 12.17
N SER A 156 17.04 -0.26 11.01
CA SER A 156 16.71 1.17 10.88
C SER A 156 15.21 1.38 10.78
N ALA A 157 14.53 0.56 9.95
CA ALA A 157 13.10 0.63 9.76
C ALA A 157 12.46 -0.72 9.43
N VAL A 158 11.18 -0.87 9.78
CA VAL A 158 10.29 -1.95 9.33
C VAL A 158 9.02 -1.31 8.77
N THR A 159 8.78 -1.53 7.48
CA THR A 159 7.63 -0.95 6.76
C THR A 159 6.83 -2.05 6.06
N PHE A 160 5.60 -1.77 5.68
CA PHE A 160 4.84 -2.71 4.86
C PHE A 160 5.45 -2.84 3.47
N ASP A 161 5.50 -4.06 2.96
CA ASP A 161 5.66 -4.30 1.52
C ASP A 161 4.32 -4.07 0.82
N ALA A 162 3.96 -2.79 0.74
CA ALA A 162 2.64 -2.36 0.30
C ALA A 162 2.41 -2.71 -1.18
N ARG A 163 1.14 -3.02 -1.49
CA ARG A 163 0.70 -3.08 -2.88
C ARG A 163 0.62 -1.67 -3.43
N VAL A 164 1.34 -1.40 -4.50
CA VAL A 164 1.24 -0.18 -5.29
C VAL A 164 0.41 -0.48 -6.54
N ARG A 165 -0.40 0.48 -6.95
CA ARG A 165 -1.26 0.35 -8.13
C ARG A 165 -0.90 1.41 -9.14
N LEU A 166 -0.87 1.02 -10.41
CA LEU A 166 -0.74 1.95 -11.50
C LEU A 166 -1.91 2.95 -11.48
N SER A 167 -1.59 4.23 -11.52
CA SER A 167 -2.56 5.31 -11.68
C SER A 167 -2.39 5.89 -13.08
N SER A 168 -3.41 5.74 -13.92
CA SER A 168 -3.44 6.29 -15.28
C SER A 168 -4.74 7.07 -15.49
N THR A 169 -4.65 8.24 -16.13
CA THR A 169 -5.82 8.95 -16.63
C THR A 169 -6.02 8.59 -18.10
N SER A 170 -7.19 8.05 -18.44
CA SER A 170 -7.60 7.91 -19.84
C SER A 170 -8.09 9.27 -20.33
N THR A 171 -7.33 9.91 -21.21
CA THR A 171 -7.87 11.01 -22.02
C THR A 171 -8.56 10.42 -23.26
N ALA A 172 -9.51 11.17 -23.82
CA ALA A 172 -10.20 10.81 -25.05
C ALA A 172 -9.21 10.54 -26.20
N ASP A 173 -9.65 9.84 -27.25
CA ASP A 173 -8.86 9.59 -28.45
C ASP A 173 -8.23 10.88 -29.00
N THR A 174 -6.95 11.09 -28.73
CA THR A 174 -6.21 12.25 -29.24
C THR A 174 -5.27 11.80 -30.35
N ASN A 175 -5.28 12.55 -31.46
CA ASN A 175 -4.27 12.43 -32.52
C ASN A 175 -2.97 13.14 -32.10
N GLU A 176 -2.51 12.88 -30.88
CA GLU A 176 -1.44 13.64 -30.24
C GLU A 176 -0.10 13.44 -30.94
N LYS A 177 0.36 14.53 -31.56
CA LYS A 177 1.71 14.66 -32.14
C LYS A 177 2.66 15.30 -31.12
N TRP A 178 2.64 14.84 -29.88
CA TRP A 178 3.46 15.39 -28.81
C TRP A 178 4.96 15.52 -29.20
N PRO A 179 5.58 14.60 -29.99
CA PRO A 179 6.98 14.76 -30.38
C PRO A 179 7.20 15.99 -31.30
N TYR A 180 6.20 16.30 -32.13
CA TYR A 180 6.24 17.47 -33.00
C TYR A 180 6.03 18.76 -32.21
N VAL A 181 5.07 18.77 -31.29
CA VAL A 181 4.76 19.95 -30.45
C VAL A 181 5.92 20.29 -29.52
N THR A 182 6.57 19.28 -28.94
CA THR A 182 7.77 19.46 -28.09
C THR A 182 9.03 19.75 -28.90
N GLY A 183 9.00 19.54 -30.22
CA GLY A 183 10.17 19.66 -31.10
C GLY A 183 11.26 18.63 -30.81
N VAL A 184 10.96 17.53 -30.11
CA VAL A 184 11.93 16.48 -29.79
C VAL A 184 12.40 15.73 -31.04
N THR A 185 11.59 15.75 -32.11
CA THR A 185 11.88 15.10 -33.40
C THR A 185 13.19 15.54 -34.04
N LYS A 186 13.69 16.74 -33.73
CA LYS A 186 15.01 17.22 -34.20
C LYS A 186 16.18 16.37 -33.69
N TYR A 187 15.97 15.57 -32.65
CA TYR A 187 16.98 14.69 -32.06
C TYR A 187 16.77 13.20 -32.40
N SER A 188 15.81 12.88 -33.26
CA SER A 188 15.43 11.49 -33.58
C SER A 188 16.57 10.60 -34.10
N GLY A 189 17.58 11.18 -34.74
CA GLY A 189 18.78 10.47 -35.23
C GLY A 189 20.01 10.56 -34.32
N ALA A 190 19.89 11.18 -33.15
CA ALA A 190 21.03 11.28 -32.22
C ALA A 190 21.37 9.91 -31.60
N PRO A 191 22.63 9.68 -31.21
CA PRO A 191 22.97 8.54 -30.35
C PRO A 191 22.11 8.55 -29.10
N ALA A 192 21.44 7.44 -28.81
CA ALA A 192 20.58 7.31 -27.64
C ALA A 192 21.13 6.25 -26.68
N ALA A 193 21.05 6.53 -25.39
CA ALA A 193 21.31 5.54 -24.34
C ALA A 193 20.22 4.45 -24.38
N THR A 194 20.55 3.28 -23.83
CA THR A 194 19.54 2.25 -23.54
C THR A 194 18.59 2.76 -22.47
N ILE A 195 17.28 2.58 -22.67
CA ILE A 195 16.24 3.01 -21.73
C ILE A 195 15.67 1.77 -21.04
N ALA A 196 15.76 1.69 -19.71
CA ALA A 196 15.06 0.69 -18.93
C ALA A 196 13.64 1.16 -18.61
N ILE A 197 12.65 0.35 -18.98
CA ILE A 197 11.23 0.60 -18.70
C ILE A 197 10.82 -0.30 -17.54
N VAL A 198 10.59 0.29 -16.37
CA VAL A 198 10.12 -0.39 -15.16
C VAL A 198 8.60 -0.24 -15.09
N ASP A 199 7.87 -1.24 -15.56
CA ASP A 199 6.41 -1.15 -15.75
C ASP A 199 5.77 -2.55 -15.79
N SER A 200 4.66 -2.77 -16.51
CA SER A 200 4.02 -4.07 -16.76
C SER A 200 4.71 -4.94 -17.81
N GLY A 201 5.96 -4.62 -18.16
CA GLY A 201 6.70 -5.26 -19.24
C GLY A 201 6.53 -4.58 -20.60
N ILE A 202 7.06 -5.21 -21.65
CA ILE A 202 6.98 -4.72 -23.04
C ILE A 202 6.65 -5.90 -23.96
N GLU A 203 5.64 -5.72 -24.81
CA GLU A 203 5.34 -6.64 -25.90
C GLU A 203 6.41 -6.53 -26.99
N ALA A 204 7.45 -7.36 -26.89
CA ALA A 204 8.62 -7.32 -27.76
C ALA A 204 8.32 -7.62 -29.24
N THR A 205 7.19 -8.28 -29.53
CA THR A 205 6.79 -8.62 -30.90
C THR A 205 6.22 -7.42 -31.68
N ARG A 206 6.00 -6.27 -31.02
CA ARG A 206 5.53 -5.07 -31.70
C ARG A 206 6.55 -4.58 -32.74
N PRO A 207 6.11 -4.26 -33.97
CA PRO A 207 7.01 -3.76 -35.02
C PRO A 207 7.78 -2.51 -34.61
N GLU A 208 7.18 -1.67 -33.76
CA GLU A 208 7.77 -0.42 -33.30
C GLU A 208 9.03 -0.63 -32.44
N PHE A 209 9.27 -1.83 -31.89
CA PHE A 209 10.47 -2.16 -31.09
C PHE A 209 11.42 -3.17 -31.76
N ALA A 210 11.12 -3.57 -33.00
CA ALA A 210 11.78 -4.69 -33.66
C ALA A 210 13.32 -4.58 -33.59
N GLY A 211 13.94 -5.59 -32.98
CA GLY A 211 15.41 -5.71 -32.84
C GLY A 211 16.05 -4.80 -31.79
N ARG A 212 15.27 -4.04 -30.99
CA ARG A 212 15.79 -3.06 -30.02
C ARG A 212 15.53 -3.41 -28.55
N ILE A 213 14.79 -4.49 -28.26
CA ILE A 213 14.69 -5.02 -26.90
C ILE A 213 16.01 -5.74 -26.56
N ALA A 214 16.82 -5.11 -25.71
CA ALA A 214 18.12 -5.63 -25.30
C ALA A 214 18.03 -6.69 -24.19
N ALA A 215 17.03 -6.57 -23.31
CA ALA A 215 16.74 -7.55 -22.26
C ALA A 215 15.26 -7.50 -21.87
N ASN A 216 14.76 -8.62 -21.35
CA ASN A 216 13.45 -8.74 -20.74
C ASN A 216 13.60 -9.47 -19.39
N VAL A 217 13.12 -8.85 -18.33
CA VAL A 217 13.29 -9.30 -16.95
C VAL A 217 11.95 -9.20 -16.25
N ASN A 218 11.47 -10.31 -15.70
CA ASN A 218 10.29 -10.33 -14.84
C ASN A 218 10.70 -10.38 -13.38
N LEU A 219 10.31 -9.35 -12.63
CA LEU A 219 10.58 -9.14 -11.21
C LEU A 219 9.30 -9.05 -10.37
N SER A 220 8.13 -9.20 -10.99
CA SER A 220 6.83 -9.22 -10.32
C SER A 220 6.71 -10.46 -9.44
N THR A 221 6.31 -10.27 -8.19
CA THR A 221 6.08 -11.37 -7.24
C THR A 221 4.60 -11.70 -7.06
N LEU A 222 3.72 -10.94 -7.70
CA LEU A 222 2.29 -11.17 -7.66
C LEU A 222 1.86 -12.21 -8.71
N PRO A 223 0.88 -13.08 -8.40
CA PRO A 223 0.35 -14.03 -9.36
C PRO A 223 -0.49 -13.32 -10.43
N GLY A 224 -0.71 -13.98 -11.57
CA GLY A 224 -1.52 -13.44 -12.65
C GLY A 224 -0.78 -12.41 -13.50
N ASN A 225 0.50 -12.65 -13.73
CA ASN A 225 1.34 -11.88 -14.63
C ASN A 225 1.66 -12.71 -15.90
N SER A 226 1.20 -12.24 -17.05
CA SER A 226 1.43 -12.90 -18.33
C SER A 226 2.80 -12.54 -18.92
N PRO A 227 3.49 -13.45 -19.66
CA PRO A 227 4.74 -13.12 -20.31
C PRO A 227 4.60 -11.93 -21.28
N GLY A 228 5.64 -11.09 -21.35
CA GLY A 228 5.64 -9.92 -22.24
C GLY A 228 5.04 -8.70 -21.54
N ASP A 229 3.84 -8.29 -21.95
CA ASP A 229 3.07 -7.22 -21.31
C ASP A 229 1.57 -7.55 -21.30
N GLY A 230 1.12 -8.27 -20.28
CA GLY A 230 -0.28 -8.67 -20.16
C GLY A 230 -1.25 -7.52 -19.85
N ARG A 231 -0.74 -6.36 -19.41
CA ARG A 231 -1.55 -5.17 -19.09
C ARG A 231 -1.62 -4.16 -20.24
N GLY A 232 -0.54 -4.00 -20.99
CA GLY A 232 -0.37 -3.07 -22.11
C GLY A 232 0.20 -1.69 -21.76
N HIS A 233 0.37 -1.36 -20.46
CA HIS A 233 0.81 -0.01 -20.06
C HIS A 233 2.30 0.20 -20.35
N GLY A 234 3.15 -0.76 -19.99
CA GLY A 234 4.59 -0.67 -20.25
C GLY A 234 4.92 -0.62 -21.75
N THR A 235 4.17 -1.33 -22.59
CA THR A 235 4.25 -1.21 -24.06
C THR A 235 3.92 0.20 -24.54
N PHE A 236 2.87 0.82 -23.99
CA PHE A 236 2.53 2.19 -24.32
C PHE A 236 3.61 3.20 -23.88
N VAL A 237 4.13 3.07 -22.66
CA VAL A 237 5.22 3.89 -22.14
C VAL A 237 6.50 3.73 -22.98
N ALA A 238 6.84 2.49 -23.35
CA ALA A 238 7.98 2.20 -24.23
C ALA A 238 7.82 2.83 -25.62
N GLY A 239 6.59 2.85 -26.16
CA GLY A 239 6.27 3.52 -27.42
C GLY A 239 6.54 5.03 -27.35
N ILE A 240 6.11 5.69 -26.27
CA ILE A 240 6.40 7.12 -26.03
C ILE A 240 7.91 7.35 -25.92
N ALA A 241 8.63 6.50 -25.19
CA ALA A 241 10.05 6.68 -24.97
C ALA A 241 10.87 6.46 -26.24
N ALA A 242 10.63 5.38 -26.97
CA ALA A 242 11.50 4.93 -28.04
C ALA A 242 10.80 4.13 -29.14
N GLY A 243 9.48 4.20 -29.29
CA GLY A 243 8.78 3.59 -30.42
C GLY A 243 9.32 4.12 -31.75
N HIS A 244 9.47 3.25 -32.75
CA HIS A 244 9.85 3.66 -34.10
C HIS A 244 8.82 3.15 -35.10
N LEU A 245 7.89 4.02 -35.46
CA LEU A 245 6.79 3.71 -36.37
C LEU A 245 6.49 4.96 -37.18
N ALA A 246 6.27 4.81 -38.48
CA ALA A 246 6.06 5.92 -39.40
C ALA A 246 4.99 6.91 -38.87
N GLY A 247 5.43 8.13 -38.53
CA GLY A 247 4.57 9.20 -38.03
C GLY A 247 4.17 9.11 -36.55
N LYS A 248 4.71 8.15 -35.80
CA LYS A 248 4.44 7.90 -34.37
C LYS A 248 5.72 7.56 -33.58
N ASP A 249 6.81 8.21 -33.95
CA ASP A 249 8.10 8.02 -33.29
C ASP A 249 8.06 8.53 -31.84
N GLY A 250 8.70 7.79 -30.95
CA GLY A 250 8.93 8.19 -29.57
C GLY A 250 10.02 9.27 -29.45
N ALA A 251 10.36 9.62 -28.21
CA ALA A 251 11.39 10.61 -27.90
C ALA A 251 12.77 10.26 -28.50
N ALA A 252 13.16 8.98 -28.41
CA ALA A 252 14.46 8.47 -28.80
C ALA A 252 14.30 7.17 -29.64
N PRO A 253 13.91 7.27 -30.93
CA PRO A 253 13.57 6.10 -31.75
C PRO A 253 14.75 5.14 -32.02
N THR A 254 15.98 5.60 -31.84
CA THR A 254 17.21 4.80 -31.98
C THR A 254 17.61 4.07 -30.70
N ALA A 255 16.97 4.35 -29.56
CA ALA A 255 17.33 3.75 -28.28
C ALA A 255 17.05 2.25 -28.26
N LYS A 256 17.93 1.50 -27.59
CA LYS A 256 17.61 0.15 -27.13
C LYS A 256 16.71 0.25 -25.89
N LEU A 257 15.87 -0.75 -25.67
CA LEU A 257 14.98 -0.84 -24.53
C LEU A 257 15.33 -2.06 -23.68
N VAL A 258 15.25 -1.92 -22.37
CA VAL A 258 15.23 -3.03 -21.42
C VAL A 258 13.84 -3.08 -20.79
N SER A 259 13.16 -4.21 -20.93
CA SER A 259 11.87 -4.45 -20.32
C SER A 259 12.08 -5.00 -18.91
N ILE A 260 11.62 -4.27 -17.90
CA ILE A 260 11.64 -4.70 -16.49
C ILE A 260 10.19 -4.70 -16.01
N ASP A 261 9.62 -5.89 -15.97
CA ASP A 261 8.26 -6.13 -15.55
C ASP A 261 8.19 -6.30 -14.02
N VAL A 262 7.45 -5.42 -13.35
CA VAL A 262 7.32 -5.37 -11.89
C VAL A 262 5.89 -5.54 -11.38
N MET A 263 4.89 -5.65 -12.26
CA MET A 263 3.48 -5.69 -11.86
C MET A 263 2.75 -6.88 -12.46
N ASP A 264 1.53 -7.13 -11.99
CA ASP A 264 0.63 -8.13 -12.56
C ASP A 264 -0.24 -7.55 -13.70
N ASP A 265 -1.05 -8.40 -14.35
CA ASP A 265 -1.92 -7.99 -15.46
C ASP A 265 -3.04 -7.03 -15.02
N GLN A 266 -3.20 -6.78 -13.71
CA GLN A 266 -4.13 -5.80 -13.14
C GLN A 266 -3.46 -4.46 -12.82
N GLY A 267 -2.15 -4.34 -13.08
CA GLY A 267 -1.36 -3.14 -12.79
C GLY A 267 -1.06 -2.97 -11.31
N MET A 268 -0.98 -4.07 -10.55
CA MET A 268 -0.55 -4.08 -9.16
C MET A 268 0.90 -4.55 -9.07
N ALA A 269 1.71 -3.88 -8.27
CA ALA A 269 3.06 -4.32 -7.89
C ALA A 269 3.20 -4.30 -6.37
N ARG A 270 4.28 -4.89 -5.86
CA ARG A 270 4.76 -4.60 -4.50
C ARG A 270 5.83 -3.52 -4.52
N THR A 271 5.96 -2.77 -3.44
CA THR A 271 7.07 -1.82 -3.27
C THR A 271 8.42 -2.52 -3.44
N SER A 272 8.56 -3.75 -2.94
CA SER A 272 9.76 -4.57 -3.09
C SER A 272 10.09 -4.94 -4.54
N ASP A 273 9.09 -5.12 -5.41
CA ASP A 273 9.28 -5.41 -6.83
C ASP A 273 9.94 -4.22 -7.54
N VAL A 274 9.49 -3.00 -7.22
CA VAL A 274 10.03 -1.75 -7.78
C VAL A 274 11.44 -1.47 -7.28
N ILE A 275 11.72 -1.67 -5.98
CA ILE A 275 13.07 -1.51 -5.43
C ILE A 275 14.03 -2.51 -6.08
N ALA A 276 13.60 -3.75 -6.26
CA ALA A 276 14.43 -4.76 -6.89
C ALA A 276 14.68 -4.50 -8.37
N ALA A 277 13.78 -3.80 -9.07
CA ALA A 277 14.07 -3.29 -10.41
C ALA A 277 15.20 -2.25 -10.40
N ALA A 278 15.21 -1.34 -9.42
CA ALA A 278 16.31 -0.39 -9.26
C ALA A 278 17.65 -1.10 -8.96
N ASP A 279 17.62 -2.13 -8.11
CA ASP A 279 18.80 -2.98 -7.85
C ASP A 279 19.31 -3.66 -9.13
N TRP A 280 18.40 -4.23 -9.91
CA TRP A 280 18.75 -4.89 -11.15
C TRP A 280 19.38 -3.91 -12.14
N ILE A 281 18.82 -2.71 -12.29
CA ILE A 281 19.38 -1.65 -13.16
C ILE A 281 20.79 -1.27 -12.69
N LEU A 282 20.99 -1.06 -11.39
CA LEU A 282 22.28 -0.66 -10.84
C LEU A 282 23.37 -1.73 -11.10
N ALA A 283 22.99 -3.00 -11.09
CA ALA A 283 23.88 -4.13 -11.37
C ALA A 283 24.18 -4.34 -12.87
N ASN A 284 23.38 -3.76 -13.78
CA ASN A 284 23.43 -4.02 -15.23
C ASN A 284 23.55 -2.73 -16.07
N LYS A 285 24.15 -1.67 -15.52
CA LYS A 285 24.34 -0.38 -16.21
C LYS A 285 25.53 -0.35 -17.15
#